data_AF-A0A2E6PRZ2-F1
#
_entry.id   AF-A0A2E6PRZ2-F1
#
_cell.length_a   1.000
_cell.length_b   1.000
_cell.length_c   1.000
_cell.angle_alpha   90.00
_cell.angle_beta   90.00
_cell.angle_gamma   90.00
#
_symmetry.space_group_name_H-M   'P 1'
#
loop_
_entity.id
_entity.type
_entity.pdbx_description
1 polymer ?
#
loop_
_entity_poly.entity_id
_entity_poly.type
_entity_poly.pdbx_seq_one_letter_code
_entity_poly.pdbx_strand_id
1 'polypeptide(L)'
;MIVINAPMGAKVHQIGRLLASCDNVAWYNNQANGEHPWMPYIQKELYGVDNHFTKYHWNRHFKDGTKVAPVLDMAERQGLSTGNYDALKGPIQQVLPKHLLYALHGPLDKSKQFFKDAKHVVVVPKDMAKLLARYCQTSAKYYINPEQPTKTFYDLYEGNYMLILEHLKRVVDNYSRFATQDDAIITEPEKFFKEENFKKVCEKFELVFNKEKFNKVIDFLKA
;
A
#
# COMPACT_ATOMS: atom_id res chain seq x y z
N MET A 1 12.49 -7.51 -1.12
CA MET A 1 11.42 -6.48 -1.13
C MET A 1 10.11 -7.12 -0.72
N ILE A 2 9.18 -6.35 -0.17
CA ILE A 2 7.82 -6.80 0.16
C ILE A 2 6.85 -5.97 -0.68
N VAL A 3 6.03 -6.63 -1.49
CA VAL A 3 4.98 -6.01 -2.29
C VAL A 3 3.63 -6.27 -1.62
N ILE A 4 2.83 -5.23 -1.46
CA ILE A 4 1.49 -5.29 -0.88
C ILE A 4 0.49 -5.09 -2.01
N ASN A 5 -0.17 -6.16 -2.42
CA ASN A 5 -1.24 -6.16 -3.40
C ASN A 5 -2.58 -6.05 -2.67
N ALA A 6 -3.27 -4.93 -2.83
CA ALA A 6 -4.53 -4.69 -2.13
C ALA A 6 -5.48 -3.87 -3.00
N PRO A 7 -6.78 -4.21 -3.12
CA PRO A 7 -7.70 -3.33 -3.82
C PRO A 7 -7.79 -1.99 -3.08
N MET A 8 -8.10 -0.91 -3.81
CA MET A 8 -8.33 0.39 -3.19
C MET A 8 -9.43 0.30 -2.11
N GLY A 9 -9.26 1.02 -1.01
CA GLY A 9 -10.14 0.90 0.18
C GLY A 9 -9.83 -0.28 1.12
N ALA A 10 -8.82 -1.11 0.83
CA ALA A 10 -8.44 -2.27 1.67
C ALA A 10 -7.27 -2.00 2.65
N LYS A 11 -7.12 -0.76 3.11
CA LYS A 11 -6.17 -0.37 4.18
C LYS A 11 -4.69 -0.65 3.88
N VAL A 12 -4.28 -0.64 2.60
CA VAL A 12 -2.89 -0.93 2.17
C VAL A 12 -1.85 -0.09 2.91
N HIS A 13 -2.12 1.20 3.12
CA HIS A 13 -1.15 2.08 3.75
C HIS A 13 -0.96 1.77 5.25
N GLN A 14 -2.03 1.38 5.94
CA GLN A 14 -1.97 0.94 7.34
C GLN A 14 -1.18 -0.37 7.45
N ILE A 15 -1.41 -1.32 6.54
CA ILE A 15 -0.63 -2.57 6.45
C ILE A 15 0.85 -2.26 6.22
N GLY A 16 1.19 -1.36 5.28
CA GLY A 16 2.57 -0.96 5.01
C GLY A 16 3.26 -0.35 6.22
N ARG A 17 2.57 0.52 6.97
CA ARG A 17 3.09 1.10 8.22
C ARG A 17 3.35 0.02 9.27
N LEU A 18 2.47 -0.96 9.38
CA LEU A 18 2.66 -2.07 10.32
C LEU A 18 3.85 -2.95 9.94
N LEU A 19 4.01 -3.29 8.65
CA LEU A 19 5.19 -4.02 8.16
C LEU A 19 6.50 -3.24 8.42
N ALA A 20 6.48 -1.91 8.25
CA ALA A 20 7.62 -1.04 8.57
C ALA A 20 7.95 -0.95 10.08
N SER A 21 7.15 -1.55 10.95
CA SER A 21 7.50 -1.70 12.36
C SER A 21 8.56 -2.78 12.62
N CYS A 22 8.77 -3.71 11.68
CA CYS A 22 9.83 -4.71 11.74
C CYS A 22 11.22 -4.09 11.53
N ASP A 23 12.24 -4.57 12.25
CA ASP A 23 13.57 -3.95 12.24
C ASP A 23 14.32 -4.10 10.90
N ASN A 24 14.01 -5.15 10.15
CA ASN A 24 14.55 -5.41 8.82
C ASN A 24 13.63 -4.95 7.68
N VAL A 25 12.72 -4.00 7.93
CA VAL A 25 11.91 -3.35 6.90
C VAL A 25 12.23 -1.86 6.84
N ALA A 26 12.48 -1.33 5.65
CA ALA A 26 12.81 0.07 5.46
C ALA A 26 11.57 0.96 5.53
N TRP A 27 11.69 2.10 6.20
CA TRP A 27 10.66 3.14 6.21
C TRP A 27 11.05 4.29 5.28
N TYR A 28 10.09 4.75 4.49
CA TYR A 28 10.22 5.95 3.66
C TYR A 28 10.17 7.20 4.53
N ASN A 29 11.32 7.55 5.12
CA ASN A 29 11.44 8.58 6.16
C ASN A 29 11.55 10.02 5.62
N ASN A 30 10.92 10.32 4.48
CA ASN A 30 10.87 11.72 4.04
C ASN A 30 10.07 12.57 5.04
N GLN A 31 10.29 13.89 5.00
CA GLN A 31 9.61 14.83 5.90
C GLN A 31 8.08 14.69 5.86
N ALA A 32 7.51 14.44 4.68
CA ALA A 32 6.07 14.28 4.52
C ALA A 32 5.48 13.06 5.22
N ASN A 33 6.20 11.93 5.28
CA ASN A 33 5.74 10.70 5.91
C ASN A 33 6.03 10.65 7.42
N GLY A 34 6.96 11.50 7.88
CA GLY A 34 7.57 11.46 9.21
C GLY A 34 8.74 10.47 9.30
N GLU A 35 9.56 10.62 10.34
CA GLU A 35 10.75 9.78 10.57
C GLU A 35 10.40 8.32 10.87
N HIS A 36 9.16 8.06 11.29
CA HIS A 36 8.70 6.75 11.74
C HIS A 36 7.31 6.39 11.17
N PRO A 37 7.00 5.09 11.01
CA PRO A 37 5.71 4.64 10.45
C PRO A 37 4.49 4.92 11.35
N TRP A 38 4.68 5.40 12.57
CA TRP A 38 3.63 5.84 13.50
C TRP A 38 3.45 7.37 13.52
N MET A 39 3.98 8.09 12.53
CA MET A 39 3.75 9.53 12.35
C MET A 39 2.77 9.82 11.22
N PRO A 40 1.93 10.86 11.32
CA PRO A 40 0.99 11.20 10.26
C PRO A 40 1.72 11.69 9.01
N TYR A 41 1.13 11.39 7.85
CA TYR A 41 1.52 12.05 6.61
C TYR A 41 1.08 13.52 6.62
N ILE A 42 1.90 14.46 6.13
CA ILE A 42 1.63 15.92 6.21
C ILE A 42 2.01 16.71 4.94
N GLN A 43 2.27 16.06 3.79
CA GLN A 43 2.74 16.80 2.61
C GLN A 43 1.76 17.90 2.17
N LYS A 44 2.27 19.11 1.90
CA LYS A 44 1.49 20.26 1.41
C LYS A 44 0.25 20.55 2.27
N GLU A 45 0.31 20.23 3.56
CA GLU A 45 -0.83 20.32 4.49
C GLU A 45 -2.06 19.50 4.06
N LEU A 46 -1.91 18.58 3.08
CA LEU A 46 -3.03 17.77 2.56
C LEU A 46 -3.73 17.04 3.70
N TYR A 47 -2.98 16.42 4.60
CA TYR A 47 -3.57 15.93 5.83
C TYR A 47 -3.75 17.08 6.83
N GLY A 48 -4.99 17.34 7.22
CA GLY A 48 -5.37 18.43 8.13
C GLY A 48 -5.99 19.66 7.44
N VAL A 49 -5.79 19.83 6.12
CA VAL A 49 -6.45 20.86 5.30
C VAL A 49 -7.35 20.23 4.23
N ASP A 50 -6.88 19.21 3.51
CA ASP A 50 -7.76 18.32 2.75
C ASP A 50 -8.29 17.24 3.70
N ASN A 51 -9.45 17.54 4.31
CA ASN A 51 -10.15 16.65 5.24
C ASN A 51 -10.47 15.27 4.65
N HIS A 52 -10.23 15.04 3.36
CA HIS A 52 -10.43 13.76 2.71
C HIS A 52 -9.16 12.93 2.55
N PHE A 53 -7.97 13.52 2.72
CA PHE A 53 -6.71 12.82 2.62
C PHE A 53 -6.37 12.06 3.91
N THR A 54 -5.93 10.80 3.79
CA THR A 54 -5.71 9.96 4.97
C THR A 54 -4.34 10.23 5.62
N LYS A 55 -4.29 10.38 6.95
CA LYS A 55 -3.02 10.40 7.70
C LYS A 55 -2.16 9.19 7.50
N TYR A 56 -2.78 8.07 7.13
CA TYR A 56 -2.09 6.81 6.96
C TYR A 56 -1.30 6.76 5.66
N HIS A 57 -1.48 7.69 4.72
CA HIS A 57 -0.76 7.66 3.45
C HIS A 57 0.76 7.70 3.65
N TRP A 58 1.52 7.27 2.65
CA TRP A 58 2.96 7.47 2.62
C TRP A 58 3.44 7.41 1.18
N ASN A 59 4.33 8.34 0.83
CA ASN A 59 5.01 8.33 -0.45
C ASN A 59 6.26 7.44 -0.39
N ARG A 60 6.72 6.93 -1.53
CA ARG A 60 7.94 6.11 -1.57
C ARG A 60 9.20 6.97 -1.72
N HIS A 61 9.39 7.93 -0.82
CA HIS A 61 10.53 8.85 -0.84
C HIS A 61 11.35 8.71 0.44
N PHE A 62 12.67 8.78 0.30
CA PHE A 62 13.60 8.82 1.42
C PHE A 62 14.05 10.25 1.72
N LYS A 63 14.58 10.47 2.92
CA LYS A 63 15.06 11.79 3.37
C LYS A 63 16.23 12.34 2.54
N ASP A 64 16.97 11.49 1.86
CA ASP A 64 18.12 11.88 1.03
C ASP A 64 17.72 12.29 -0.40
N GLY A 65 16.41 12.37 -0.67
CA GLY A 65 15.88 12.73 -1.99
C GLY A 65 15.62 11.53 -2.90
N THR A 66 16.01 10.31 -2.52
CA THR A 66 15.74 9.12 -3.33
C THR A 66 14.23 8.88 -3.42
N LYS A 67 13.73 8.69 -4.65
CA LYS A 67 12.32 8.39 -4.94
C LYS A 67 12.22 7.03 -5.60
N VAL A 68 11.30 6.19 -5.12
CA VAL A 68 10.99 4.92 -5.79
C VAL A 68 9.92 5.18 -6.84
N ALA A 69 10.29 4.96 -8.10
CA ALA A 69 9.44 5.22 -9.25
C ALA A 69 8.10 4.45 -9.19
N PRO A 70 7.01 5.03 -9.72
CA PRO A 70 5.79 4.29 -10.02
C PRO A 70 6.08 3.21 -11.08
N VAL A 71 5.40 2.07 -10.99
CA VAL A 71 5.45 0.99 -12.01
C VAL A 71 4.05 0.46 -12.29
N LEU A 72 3.92 -0.38 -13.32
CA LEU A 72 2.66 -1.04 -13.72
C LEU A 72 1.52 -0.03 -13.89
N ASP A 73 0.30 -0.38 -13.48
CA ASP A 73 -0.91 0.45 -13.58
C ASP A 73 -0.72 1.89 -13.11
N MET A 74 0.15 2.13 -12.12
CA MET A 74 0.37 3.49 -11.64
C MET A 74 1.17 4.31 -12.66
N ALA A 75 2.25 3.74 -13.20
CA ALA A 75 3.04 4.39 -14.24
C ALA A 75 2.15 4.70 -15.47
N GLU A 76 1.34 3.73 -15.90
CA GLU A 76 0.41 3.90 -17.03
C GLU A 76 -0.58 5.05 -16.78
N ARG A 77 -1.18 5.13 -15.59
CA ARG A 77 -2.12 6.20 -15.20
C ARG A 77 -1.46 7.58 -15.16
N GLN A 78 -0.14 7.65 -14.99
CA GLN A 78 0.65 8.88 -15.04
C GLN A 78 1.20 9.19 -16.44
N GLY A 79 0.83 8.42 -17.46
CA GLY A 79 1.36 8.59 -18.82
C GLY A 79 2.84 8.20 -18.94
N LEU A 80 3.36 7.44 -17.98
CA LEU A 80 4.71 6.90 -17.99
C LEU A 80 4.67 5.50 -18.62
N SER A 81 5.65 5.17 -19.46
CA SER A 81 5.87 3.78 -19.87
C SER A 81 6.02 2.91 -18.62
N THR A 82 5.40 1.71 -18.58
CA THR A 82 5.54 0.78 -17.46
C THR A 82 7.01 0.53 -17.17
N GLY A 83 7.52 1.20 -16.14
CA GLY A 83 8.96 1.28 -15.91
C GLY A 83 9.55 -0.11 -15.76
N ASN A 84 10.66 -0.37 -16.44
CA ASN A 84 11.45 -1.59 -16.24
C ASN A 84 11.80 -1.74 -14.75
N TYR A 85 11.72 -2.97 -14.21
CA TYR A 85 12.13 -3.32 -12.85
C TYR A 85 13.54 -2.79 -12.50
N ASP A 86 14.40 -2.61 -13.50
CA ASP A 86 15.73 -2.00 -13.36
C ASP A 86 15.71 -0.62 -12.66
N ALA A 87 14.65 0.18 -12.87
CA ALA A 87 14.50 1.47 -12.19
C ALA A 87 14.40 1.35 -10.66
N LEU A 88 14.08 0.16 -10.14
CA LEU A 88 13.97 -0.12 -8.71
C LEU A 88 15.28 -0.65 -8.10
N LYS A 89 16.26 -1.07 -8.91
CA LYS A 89 17.52 -1.68 -8.41
C LYS A 89 18.29 -0.75 -7.47
N GLY A 90 18.43 0.53 -7.84
CA GLY A 90 19.11 1.53 -7.01
C GLY A 90 18.48 1.68 -5.62
N PRO A 91 17.17 2.05 -5.54
CA PRO A 91 16.48 2.14 -4.26
C PRO A 91 16.46 0.83 -3.44
N ILE A 92 16.39 -0.33 -4.10
CA ILE A 92 16.48 -1.63 -3.40
C ILE A 92 17.86 -1.82 -2.78
N GLN A 93 18.93 -1.57 -3.54
CA GLN A 93 20.32 -1.70 -3.07
C GLN A 93 20.61 -0.78 -1.88
N GLN A 94 20.08 0.44 -1.91
CA GLN A 94 20.26 1.44 -0.86
C GLN A 94 19.75 0.98 0.51
N VAL A 95 18.66 0.20 0.54
CA VAL A 95 18.05 -0.19 1.82
C VAL A 95 18.56 -1.52 2.35
N LEU A 96 19.41 -2.25 1.62
CA LEU A 96 19.95 -3.53 2.09
C LEU A 96 20.73 -3.36 3.41
N PRO A 97 20.61 -4.32 4.35
CA PRO A 97 19.94 -5.62 4.22
C PRO A 97 18.42 -5.58 4.46
N LYS A 98 17.81 -4.41 4.65
CA LYS A 98 16.37 -4.29 4.92
C LYS A 98 15.54 -4.52 3.66
N HIS A 99 14.28 -4.86 3.87
CA HIS A 99 13.28 -4.98 2.81
C HIS A 99 12.64 -3.63 2.48
N LEU A 100 12.67 -3.26 1.20
CA LEU A 100 11.85 -2.17 0.66
C LEU A 100 10.37 -2.57 0.64
N LEU A 101 9.45 -1.63 0.92
CA LEU A 101 7.99 -1.83 0.81
C LEU A 101 7.43 -1.24 -0.49
N TYR A 102 6.53 -1.93 -1.18
CA TYR A 102 5.87 -1.39 -2.36
C TYR A 102 4.38 -1.71 -2.34
N ALA A 103 3.51 -0.70 -2.47
CA ALA A 103 2.05 -0.89 -2.49
C ALA A 103 1.49 -0.79 -3.91
N LEU A 104 0.64 -1.74 -4.29
CA LEU A 104 -0.02 -1.82 -5.61
C LEU A 104 -1.52 -2.12 -5.47
N HIS A 105 -2.28 -1.57 -6.41
CA HIS A 105 -3.74 -1.75 -6.52
C HIS A 105 -4.19 -2.50 -7.77
N GLY A 106 -3.24 -2.80 -8.67
CA GLY A 106 -3.48 -3.47 -9.93
C GLY A 106 -3.41 -5.00 -9.84
N PRO A 107 -3.57 -5.71 -10.97
CA PRO A 107 -3.61 -7.18 -11.02
C PRO A 107 -2.38 -7.85 -10.37
N LEU A 108 -2.63 -8.95 -9.64
CA LEU A 108 -1.61 -9.72 -8.93
C LEU A 108 -0.74 -10.53 -9.89
N ASP A 109 -1.31 -11.11 -10.95
CA ASP A 109 -0.55 -11.81 -12.00
C ASP A 109 0.54 -10.93 -12.61
N LYS A 110 0.17 -9.71 -13.03
CA LYS A 110 1.13 -8.72 -13.53
C LYS A 110 2.16 -8.34 -12.47
N SER A 111 1.71 -8.16 -11.23
CA SER A 111 2.59 -7.83 -10.11
C SER A 111 3.62 -8.93 -9.86
N LYS A 112 3.22 -10.21 -9.79
CA LYS A 112 4.13 -11.34 -9.57
C LYS A 112 5.06 -11.56 -10.76
N GLN A 113 4.59 -11.32 -11.98
CA GLN A 113 5.45 -11.37 -13.17
C GLN A 113 6.55 -10.29 -13.13
N PHE A 114 6.22 -9.08 -12.67
CA PHE A 114 7.15 -7.96 -12.57
C PHE A 114 8.08 -8.08 -11.37
N PHE A 115 7.57 -8.54 -10.23
CA PHE A 115 8.23 -8.63 -8.93
C PHE A 115 8.56 -10.08 -8.56
N LYS A 116 9.20 -10.84 -9.47
CA LYS A 116 9.37 -12.30 -9.35
C LYS A 116 9.93 -12.78 -8.01
N ASP A 117 10.92 -12.06 -7.47
CA ASP A 117 11.64 -12.45 -6.24
C ASP A 117 11.13 -11.71 -4.99
N ALA A 118 9.98 -11.04 -5.08
CA ALA A 118 9.41 -10.30 -3.96
C ALA A 118 8.56 -11.20 -3.06
N LYS A 119 8.49 -10.84 -1.78
CA LYS A 119 7.52 -11.39 -0.83
C LYS A 119 6.20 -10.64 -1.04
N HIS A 120 5.08 -11.35 -1.25
CA HIS A 120 3.79 -10.71 -1.54
C HIS A 120 2.81 -10.82 -0.37
N VAL A 121 2.39 -9.67 0.16
CA VAL A 121 1.19 -9.57 1.00
C VAL A 121 0.00 -9.31 0.11
N VAL A 122 -1.00 -10.20 0.11
CA VAL A 122 -2.17 -10.10 -0.76
C VAL A 122 -3.42 -9.91 0.08
N VAL A 123 -4.09 -8.77 -0.08
CA VAL A 123 -5.34 -8.49 0.64
C VAL A 123 -6.52 -8.94 -0.23
N VAL A 124 -7.25 -9.97 0.23
CA VAL A 124 -8.40 -10.58 -0.47
C VAL A 124 -9.66 -10.42 0.37
N PRO A 125 -10.34 -9.25 0.32
CA PRO A 125 -11.54 -9.00 1.11
C PRO A 125 -12.67 -9.96 0.73
N LYS A 126 -13.34 -10.53 1.73
CA LYS A 126 -14.52 -11.38 1.53
C LYS A 126 -15.83 -10.57 1.43
N ASP A 127 -15.84 -9.37 2.00
CA ASP A 127 -17.01 -8.49 2.04
C ASP A 127 -16.81 -7.32 1.07
N MET A 128 -17.39 -7.47 -0.13
CA MET A 128 -17.31 -6.46 -1.19
C MET A 128 -18.12 -5.20 -0.88
N ALA A 129 -19.20 -5.30 -0.12
CA ALA A 129 -20.01 -4.15 0.27
C ALA A 129 -19.22 -3.26 1.24
N LYS A 130 -18.57 -3.87 2.24
CA LYS A 130 -17.68 -3.16 3.16
C LYS A 130 -16.46 -2.58 2.46
N LEU A 131 -15.90 -3.29 1.46
CA LEU A 131 -14.81 -2.75 0.64
C LEU A 131 -15.26 -1.51 -0.15
N LEU A 132 -16.38 -1.58 -0.85
CA LEU A 132 -16.95 -0.46 -1.60
C LEU A 132 -17.22 0.74 -0.68
N ALA A 133 -17.85 0.51 0.47
CA ALA A 133 -18.13 1.57 1.44
C ALA A 133 -16.84 2.29 1.87
N ARG A 134 -15.78 1.54 2.20
CA ARG A 134 -14.48 2.12 2.55
C ARG A 134 -13.84 2.85 1.38
N TYR A 135 -13.90 2.30 0.16
CA TYR A 135 -13.41 2.96 -1.04
C TYR A 135 -14.06 4.34 -1.20
N CYS A 136 -15.39 4.42 -1.13
CA CYS A 136 -16.14 5.66 -1.29
C CYS A 136 -15.84 6.67 -0.19
N GLN A 137 -15.62 6.21 1.05
CA GLN A 137 -15.26 7.08 2.16
C GLN A 137 -13.83 7.64 2.07
N THR A 138 -12.94 6.93 1.37
CA THR A 138 -11.50 7.22 1.33
C THR A 138 -11.00 7.42 -0.10
N SER A 139 -10.54 6.36 -0.77
CA SER A 139 -9.85 6.37 -2.06
C SER A 139 -10.59 7.13 -3.16
N ALA A 140 -11.92 7.10 -3.18
CA ALA A 140 -12.74 7.79 -4.18
C ALA A 140 -12.46 9.31 -4.23
N LYS A 141 -12.03 9.89 -3.11
CA LYS A 141 -11.82 11.34 -2.96
C LYS A 141 -10.43 11.81 -3.41
N TYR A 142 -9.52 10.88 -3.73
CA TYR A 142 -8.16 11.26 -4.13
C TYR A 142 -8.12 11.68 -5.58
N TYR A 143 -7.36 12.74 -5.86
CA TYR A 143 -7.00 13.12 -7.22
C TYR A 143 -6.11 12.05 -7.85
N ILE A 144 -6.39 11.71 -9.10
CA ILE A 144 -5.58 10.75 -9.88
C ILE A 144 -4.16 11.32 -10.07
N ASN A 145 -4.09 12.61 -10.40
CA ASN A 145 -2.86 13.37 -10.45
C ASN A 145 -2.91 14.50 -9.41
N PRO A 146 -2.17 14.40 -8.29
CA PRO A 146 -2.15 15.44 -7.28
C PRO A 146 -1.45 16.73 -7.73
N GLU A 147 -0.69 16.70 -8.83
CA GLU A 147 -0.09 17.90 -9.44
C GLU A 147 -1.06 18.63 -10.38
N GLN A 148 -2.09 17.94 -10.87
CA GLN A 148 -3.14 18.46 -11.74
C GLN A 148 -4.52 17.96 -11.26
N PRO A 149 -5.08 18.56 -10.18
CA PRO A 149 -6.24 18.03 -9.45
C PRO A 149 -7.56 18.27 -10.19
N THR A 150 -7.71 17.67 -11.38
CA THR A 150 -8.88 17.85 -12.27
C THR A 150 -9.90 16.71 -12.17
N LYS A 151 -9.46 15.51 -11.77
CA LYS A 151 -10.29 14.32 -11.64
C LYS A 151 -9.89 13.51 -10.42
N THR A 152 -10.89 13.07 -9.67
CA THR A 152 -10.77 12.11 -8.58
C THR A 152 -10.91 10.67 -9.07
N PHE A 153 -10.60 9.70 -8.21
CA PHE A 153 -10.90 8.30 -8.49
C PHE A 153 -12.39 8.01 -8.54
N TYR A 154 -13.27 8.86 -8.01
CA TYR A 154 -14.71 8.75 -8.20
C TYR A 154 -15.11 9.14 -9.63
N ASP A 155 -14.52 10.22 -10.15
CA ASP A 155 -14.80 10.74 -11.50
C ASP A 155 -14.38 9.76 -12.61
N LEU A 156 -13.38 8.90 -12.35
CA LEU A 156 -12.98 7.83 -13.27
C LEU A 156 -14.10 6.85 -13.60
N TYR A 157 -15.08 6.72 -12.70
CA TYR A 157 -16.21 5.83 -12.85
C TYR A 157 -17.49 6.62 -13.09
N GLU A 158 -17.39 7.86 -13.55
CA GLU A 158 -18.54 8.73 -13.87
C GLU A 158 -19.50 8.88 -12.68
N GLY A 159 -18.97 8.81 -11.46
CA GLY A 159 -19.77 8.83 -10.23
C GLY A 159 -20.68 7.61 -10.06
N ASN A 160 -20.37 6.48 -10.68
CA ASN A 160 -21.17 5.26 -10.64
C ASN A 160 -20.56 4.21 -9.71
N TYR A 161 -21.22 3.99 -8.55
CA TYR A 161 -20.80 2.99 -7.57
C TYR A 161 -20.82 1.55 -8.10
N MET A 162 -21.65 1.24 -9.10
CA MET A 162 -21.67 -0.10 -9.71
C MET A 162 -20.43 -0.36 -10.54
N LEU A 163 -19.97 0.64 -11.31
CA LEU A 163 -18.71 0.53 -12.06
C LEU A 163 -17.50 0.38 -11.12
N ILE A 164 -17.51 1.09 -9.99
CA ILE A 164 -16.51 0.93 -8.93
C ILE A 164 -16.57 -0.49 -8.36
N LEU A 165 -17.75 -0.98 -8.00
CA LEU A 165 -17.93 -2.32 -7.44
C LEU A 165 -17.45 -3.41 -8.41
N GLU A 166 -17.79 -3.30 -9.69
CA GLU A 166 -17.32 -4.23 -10.73
C GLU A 166 -15.80 -4.21 -10.86
N HIS A 167 -15.17 -3.03 -10.87
CA HIS A 167 -13.72 -2.93 -10.88
C HIS A 167 -13.10 -3.61 -9.65
N LEU A 168 -13.60 -3.32 -8.45
CA LEU A 168 -13.12 -3.94 -7.22
C LEU A 168 -13.30 -5.46 -7.24
N LYS A 169 -14.43 -5.97 -7.75
CA LYS A 169 -14.67 -7.41 -7.92
C LYS A 169 -13.65 -8.04 -8.87
N ARG A 170 -13.35 -7.41 -10.01
CA ARG A 170 -12.33 -7.90 -10.96
C ARG A 170 -10.94 -7.98 -10.32
N VAL A 171 -10.55 -6.97 -9.52
CA VAL A 171 -9.27 -6.98 -8.81
C VAL A 171 -9.22 -8.10 -7.77
N VAL A 172 -10.28 -8.25 -6.97
CA VAL A 172 -10.34 -9.30 -5.94
C VAL A 172 -10.37 -10.70 -6.57
N ASP A 173 -11.12 -10.91 -7.65
CA ASP A 173 -11.15 -12.19 -8.39
C ASP A 173 -9.74 -12.55 -8.91
N ASN A 174 -9.05 -11.58 -9.51
CA ASN A 174 -7.67 -11.77 -9.94
C ASN A 174 -6.77 -12.17 -8.75
N TYR A 175 -6.89 -11.51 -7.60
CA TYR A 175 -6.09 -11.87 -6.42
C TYR A 175 -6.41 -13.27 -5.91
N SER A 176 -7.68 -13.65 -5.86
CA SER A 176 -8.11 -15.01 -5.48
C SER A 176 -7.56 -16.10 -6.39
N ARG A 177 -7.41 -15.81 -7.69
CA ARG A 177 -6.91 -16.77 -8.69
C ARG A 177 -5.38 -16.92 -8.69
N PHE A 178 -4.66 -15.84 -8.40
CA PHE A 178 -3.20 -15.80 -8.55
C PHE A 178 -2.42 -15.78 -7.22
N ALA A 179 -3.12 -15.68 -6.10
CA ALA A 179 -2.52 -15.92 -4.79
C ALA A 179 -2.12 -17.39 -4.65
N THR A 180 -1.01 -17.62 -3.98
CA THR A 180 -0.34 -18.90 -3.79
C THR A 180 0.00 -19.10 -2.32
N GLN A 181 0.41 -20.31 -1.96
CA GLN A 181 0.83 -20.63 -0.59
C GLN A 181 2.04 -19.83 -0.11
N ASP A 182 2.84 -19.26 -1.01
CA ASP A 182 4.01 -18.44 -0.67
C ASP A 182 3.64 -17.00 -0.30
N ASP A 183 2.41 -16.60 -0.60
CA ASP A 183 1.91 -15.26 -0.30
C ASP A 183 1.34 -15.18 1.14
N ALA A 184 1.42 -14.01 1.76
CA ALA A 184 0.72 -13.72 3.01
C ALA A 184 -0.67 -13.18 2.70
N ILE A 185 -1.70 -14.03 2.82
CA ILE A 185 -3.08 -13.67 2.48
C ILE A 185 -3.78 -13.02 3.68
N ILE A 186 -4.30 -11.80 3.48
CA ILE A 186 -5.08 -11.05 4.48
C ILE A 186 -6.50 -10.90 3.98
N THR A 187 -7.47 -11.53 4.63
CA THR A 187 -8.89 -11.39 4.25
C THR A 187 -9.61 -10.27 5.01
N GLU A 188 -9.10 -9.90 6.18
CA GLU A 188 -9.65 -8.88 7.07
C GLU A 188 -8.49 -8.08 7.70
N PRO A 189 -8.20 -6.86 7.23
CA PRO A 189 -7.09 -6.06 7.76
C PRO A 189 -7.17 -5.84 9.27
N GLU A 190 -8.36 -5.72 9.85
CA GLU A 190 -8.54 -5.55 11.29
C GLU A 190 -8.02 -6.75 12.10
N LYS A 191 -8.12 -7.97 11.56
CA LYS A 191 -7.55 -9.17 12.20
C LYS A 191 -6.03 -9.21 12.09
N PHE A 192 -5.48 -8.71 10.98
CA PHE A 192 -4.05 -8.61 10.75
C PHE A 192 -3.35 -7.65 11.72
N PHE A 193 -4.05 -6.61 12.19
CA PHE A 193 -3.52 -5.66 13.17
C PHE A 193 -3.40 -6.24 14.60
N LYS A 194 -3.78 -7.49 14.83
CA LYS A 194 -3.51 -8.20 16.08
C LYS A 194 -2.11 -8.80 16.08
N GLU A 195 -1.38 -8.67 17.20
CA GLU A 195 0.03 -9.10 17.33
C GLU A 195 0.24 -10.56 16.86
N GLU A 196 -0.62 -11.48 17.29
CA GLU A 196 -0.54 -12.90 16.94
C GLU A 196 -0.63 -13.17 15.43
N ASN A 197 -1.42 -12.38 14.69
CA ASN A 197 -1.60 -12.58 13.26
C ASN A 197 -0.52 -11.85 12.47
N PHE A 198 -0.05 -10.72 12.97
CA PHE A 198 1.11 -10.03 12.41
C PHE A 198 2.37 -10.89 12.51
N LYS A 199 2.61 -11.53 13.66
CA LYS A 199 3.75 -12.43 13.88
C LYS A 199 3.80 -13.58 12.88
N LYS A 200 2.66 -14.18 12.51
CA LYS A 200 2.60 -15.23 11.47
C LYS A 200 3.15 -14.75 10.12
N VAL A 201 2.88 -13.48 9.75
CA VAL A 201 3.44 -12.89 8.53
C VAL A 201 4.92 -12.59 8.70
N CYS A 202 5.34 -12.12 9.88
CA CYS A 202 6.76 -11.94 10.18
C CYS A 202 7.52 -13.27 10.06
N GLU A 203 7.02 -14.35 10.64
CA GLU A 203 7.63 -15.68 10.56
C GLU A 203 7.72 -16.16 9.11
N LYS A 204 6.61 -16.08 8.35
CA LYS A 204 6.58 -16.49 6.94
C LYS A 204 7.61 -15.74 6.08
N PHE A 205 7.83 -14.47 6.38
CA PHE A 205 8.70 -13.59 5.60
C PHE A 205 10.04 -13.30 6.26
N GLU A 206 10.39 -14.01 7.33
CA GLU A 206 11.63 -13.81 8.09
C GLU A 206 11.84 -12.33 8.50
N LEU A 207 10.76 -11.67 8.91
CA LEU A 207 10.79 -10.29 9.41
C LEU A 207 11.15 -10.28 10.89
N VAL A 208 12.00 -9.33 11.27
CA VAL A 208 12.42 -9.15 12.67
C VAL A 208 11.33 -8.34 13.39
N PHE A 209 10.43 -9.05 14.06
CA PHE A 209 9.33 -8.43 14.82
C PHE A 209 9.87 -7.58 15.97
N ASN A 210 9.41 -6.33 16.04
CA ASN A 210 9.74 -5.39 17.12
C ASN A 210 8.46 -4.98 17.86
N LYS A 211 8.29 -5.48 19.09
CA LYS A 211 7.06 -5.26 19.87
C LYS A 211 6.79 -3.79 20.18
N GLU A 212 7.83 -3.03 20.51
CA GLU A 212 7.69 -1.62 20.86
C GLU A 212 7.22 -0.80 19.65
N LYS A 213 7.87 -0.98 18.49
CA LYS A 213 7.49 -0.30 17.24
C LYS A 213 6.11 -0.75 16.76
N PHE A 214 5.80 -2.03 16.88
CA PHE A 214 4.47 -2.56 16.57
C PHE A 214 3.39 -1.85 17.37
N ASN A 215 3.56 -1.75 18.70
CA ASN A 215 2.61 -1.06 19.57
C ASN A 215 2.44 0.41 19.20
N LYS A 216 3.54 1.13 18.93
CA LYS A 216 3.49 2.53 18.47
C LYS A 216 2.68 2.69 17.18
N VAL A 217 2.85 1.79 16.21
CA VAL A 217 2.03 1.81 14.99
C VAL A 217 0.57 1.51 15.30
N ILE A 218 0.28 0.49 16.11
CA ILE A 218 -1.10 0.15 16.49
C ILE A 218 -1.81 1.31 17.18
N ASP A 219 -1.13 2.02 18.07
CA ASP A 219 -1.70 3.19 18.74
C ASP A 219 -2.00 4.31 17.74
N PHE A 220 -1.08 4.57 16.79
CA PHE A 220 -1.32 5.51 15.69
C PHE A 220 -2.49 5.11 14.78
N LEU A 221 -2.71 3.81 14.55
CA LEU A 221 -3.84 3.32 13.74
C LEU A 221 -5.20 3.44 14.46
N LYS A 222 -5.22 3.54 15.79
CA LYS A 222 -6.42 3.68 16.62
C LYS A 222 -6.80 5.13 16.93
N ALA A 223 -5.80 6.01 17.03
CA ALA A 223 -6.00 7.46 17.09
C ALA A 223 -6.68 7.96 15.82
#